data_AF-A0A2S9YMV6-F1
#
_entry.id   AF-A0A2S9YMV6-F1
#
_cell.length_a   1.000
_cell.length_b   1.000
_cell.length_c   1.000
_cell.angle_alpha   90.00
_cell.angle_beta   90.00
_cell.angle_gamma   90.00
#
_symmetry.space_group_name_H-M   'P 1'
#
loop_
_entity.id
_entity.type
_entity.pdbx_description
1 polymer ?
#
loop_
_entity_poly.entity_id
_entity_poly.type
_entity_poly.pdbx_seq_one_letter_code
_entity_poly.pdbx_strand_id
1 'polypeptide(L)'
;MSSEPDPAAFFAEITASALATAKAAPELVDVTPLIGRGWCLDFRVANEWADIVQVNALAEGGGQTLAYSYRPASVGSPQRERRLDRVGLLLCKALERVPIDGELPPVAVVVDDPDDEPPPRENVSFWLPGDCDRGCEFCSVSVEPSAERALRLPLMQSGTASRERADLEAKLRVTVDRAAEICIEWSGKDCLLSPLFDDGLRLAHELGYRDMGIQTPGSRLLEDGFVEFLRAHSVVRAGLTAHAGDEATFDLVGGKAGAYTTFWAGLERLLAADFQVSLEVPCVAKTVEGLPEHVANLASYPCSITCFFWYPDDHMGDSFPVIGMAYERAIAALERLRELVPPQRVAIDGIPECAVSSELRQHFFWSYGGGHMTFIDFERVPACASCSARDRCPGVPPVYLQHHEFPYQPLAR
;
A
#
# COMPACT_ATOMS: atom_id res chain seq x y z
N MET A 1 -12.50 -44.13 -15.55
CA MET A 1 -12.37 -42.67 -15.39
C MET A 1 -13.24 -42.31 -14.20
N SER A 2 -12.65 -42.09 -13.03
CA SER A 2 -13.38 -41.45 -11.93
C SER A 2 -13.69 -40.03 -12.37
N SER A 3 -14.95 -39.62 -12.26
CA SER A 3 -15.31 -38.21 -12.41
C SER A 3 -14.59 -37.41 -11.32
N GLU A 4 -14.01 -36.27 -11.67
CA GLU A 4 -13.47 -35.34 -10.68
C GLU A 4 -14.55 -34.99 -9.65
N PRO A 5 -14.22 -34.94 -8.34
CA PRO A 5 -15.18 -34.61 -7.31
C PRO A 5 -15.65 -33.16 -7.48
N ASP A 6 -16.97 -32.96 -7.52
CA ASP A 6 -17.60 -31.65 -7.57
C ASP A 6 -17.36 -30.92 -6.23
N PRO A 7 -16.66 -29.76 -6.21
CA PRO A 7 -16.39 -29.02 -4.99
C PRO A 7 -17.65 -28.67 -4.21
N ALA A 8 -18.74 -28.34 -4.90
CA ALA A 8 -20.00 -27.99 -4.24
C ALA A 8 -20.60 -29.21 -3.52
N ALA A 9 -20.60 -30.39 -4.16
CA ALA A 9 -21.08 -31.63 -3.57
C ALA A 9 -20.22 -32.08 -2.38
N PHE A 10 -18.89 -31.97 -2.49
CA PHE A 10 -17.95 -32.33 -1.44
C PHE A 10 -18.15 -31.49 -0.17
N PHE A 11 -18.16 -30.16 -0.31
CA PHE A 11 -18.36 -29.27 0.84
C PHE A 11 -19.78 -29.32 1.40
N ALA A 12 -20.78 -29.65 0.59
CA ALA A 12 -22.14 -29.89 1.06
C ALA A 12 -22.21 -31.11 2.00
N GLU A 13 -21.49 -32.19 1.70
CA GLU A 13 -21.42 -33.38 2.56
C GLU A 13 -20.71 -33.10 3.90
N ILE A 14 -19.54 -32.44 3.85
CA ILE A 14 -18.80 -32.03 5.05
C ILE A 14 -19.67 -31.11 5.91
N THR A 15 -20.34 -30.14 5.29
CA THR A 15 -21.24 -29.21 5.97
C THR A 15 -22.41 -29.94 6.61
N ALA A 16 -23.05 -30.87 5.89
CA ALA A 16 -24.17 -31.63 6.42
C ALA A 16 -23.76 -32.45 7.65
N SER A 17 -22.56 -33.05 7.62
CA SER A 17 -21.98 -33.77 8.76
C SER A 17 -21.68 -32.84 9.94
N ALA A 18 -21.04 -31.69 9.69
CA ALA A 18 -20.72 -30.69 10.70
C ALA A 18 -21.97 -30.16 11.43
N LEU A 19 -23.07 -30.03 10.69
CA LEU A 19 -24.29 -29.37 11.14
C LEU A 19 -25.42 -30.32 11.55
N ALA A 20 -25.23 -31.63 11.47
CA ALA A 20 -26.25 -32.65 11.79
C ALA A 20 -26.86 -32.53 13.20
N THR A 21 -26.17 -31.87 14.14
CA THR A 21 -26.63 -31.65 15.52
C THR A 21 -27.18 -30.25 15.80
N ALA A 22 -27.13 -29.35 14.81
CA ALA A 22 -27.54 -27.95 14.98
C ALA A 22 -29.04 -27.77 14.69
N LYS A 23 -29.79 -27.23 15.66
CA LYS A 23 -31.24 -26.96 15.52
C LYS A 23 -31.58 -25.84 14.51
N ALA A 24 -30.61 -25.03 14.11
CA ALA A 24 -30.77 -23.92 13.16
C ALA A 24 -29.49 -23.79 12.32
N ALA A 25 -29.24 -24.81 11.49
CA ALA A 25 -28.03 -24.93 10.69
C ALA A 25 -27.97 -23.85 9.60
N PRO A 26 -26.83 -23.15 9.43
CA PRO A 26 -26.54 -22.41 8.22
C PRO A 26 -26.59 -23.32 6.98
N GLU A 27 -27.11 -22.81 5.87
CA GLU A 27 -27.18 -23.51 4.58
C GLU A 27 -25.95 -23.10 3.75
N LEU A 28 -25.15 -24.05 3.25
CA LEU A 28 -24.11 -23.75 2.27
C LEU A 28 -24.78 -23.33 0.96
N VAL A 29 -24.49 -22.13 0.46
CA VAL A 29 -25.14 -21.55 -0.72
C VAL A 29 -24.20 -21.33 -1.89
N ASP A 30 -22.89 -21.20 -1.64
CA ASP A 30 -21.89 -21.08 -2.70
C ASP A 30 -20.53 -21.64 -2.26
N VAL A 31 -19.74 -22.07 -3.23
CA VAL A 31 -18.37 -22.56 -3.09
C VAL A 31 -17.53 -21.93 -4.21
N THR A 32 -16.73 -20.94 -3.87
CA THR A 32 -15.86 -20.23 -4.82
C THR A 32 -14.40 -20.65 -4.63
N PRO A 33 -13.66 -21.06 -5.68
CA PRO A 33 -12.23 -21.34 -5.54
C PRO A 33 -11.45 -20.06 -5.22
N LEU A 34 -10.52 -20.14 -4.26
CA LEU A 34 -9.54 -19.11 -3.97
C LEU A 34 -8.26 -19.43 -4.74
N ILE A 35 -7.80 -18.49 -5.55
CA ILE A 35 -6.59 -18.62 -6.39
C ILE A 35 -5.43 -19.17 -5.54
N GLY A 36 -4.99 -20.38 -5.87
CA GLY A 36 -3.84 -21.06 -5.27
C GLY A 36 -3.93 -21.42 -3.77
N ARG A 37 -5.09 -21.26 -3.11
CA ARG A 37 -5.13 -21.30 -1.63
C ARG A 37 -6.25 -22.14 -1.01
N GLY A 38 -7.31 -22.48 -1.75
CA GLY A 38 -8.41 -23.29 -1.23
C GLY A 38 -9.78 -22.85 -1.75
N TRP A 39 -10.79 -22.79 -0.88
CA TRP A 39 -12.16 -22.44 -1.25
C TRP A 39 -12.76 -21.43 -0.27
N CYS A 40 -13.60 -20.53 -0.77
CA CYS A 40 -14.50 -19.69 0.02
C CYS A 40 -15.88 -20.34 0.03
N LEU A 41 -16.38 -20.65 1.22
CA LEU A 41 -17.66 -21.28 1.47
C LEU A 41 -18.64 -20.23 2.02
N ASP A 42 -19.72 -19.98 1.29
CA ASP A 42 -20.73 -19.00 1.70
C ASP A 42 -21.90 -19.72 2.37
N PHE A 43 -22.18 -19.36 3.63
CA PHE A 43 -23.25 -19.95 4.42
C PHE A 43 -24.37 -18.94 4.68
N ARG A 44 -25.59 -19.27 4.28
CA ARG A 44 -26.80 -18.52 4.63
C ARG A 44 -27.29 -18.92 6.01
N VAL A 45 -27.39 -17.96 6.92
CA VAL A 45 -27.87 -18.21 8.29
C VAL A 45 -29.41 -18.18 8.31
N ALA A 46 -30.05 -19.27 8.71
CA ALA A 46 -31.52 -19.40 8.69
C ALA A 46 -32.24 -18.27 9.49
N ASN A 47 -33.40 -17.86 8.97
CA ASN A 47 -34.32 -16.79 9.43
C ASN A 47 -34.08 -15.37 8.90
N GLU A 48 -33.05 -15.12 8.09
CA GLU A 48 -32.85 -13.81 7.44
C GLU A 48 -32.38 -14.03 6.00
N TRP A 49 -33.14 -13.55 5.01
CA TRP A 49 -32.90 -13.82 3.57
C TRP A 49 -31.62 -13.17 3.01
N ALA A 50 -30.80 -12.54 3.86
CA ALA A 50 -29.69 -11.69 3.43
C ALA A 50 -28.36 -11.89 4.19
N ASP A 51 -28.29 -12.77 5.20
CA ASP A 51 -27.05 -12.93 5.98
C ASP A 51 -26.23 -14.11 5.49
N ILE A 52 -25.10 -13.77 4.86
CA ILE A 52 -24.06 -14.70 4.41
C ILE A 52 -22.86 -14.60 5.35
N VAL A 53 -22.37 -15.75 5.80
CA VAL A 53 -21.10 -15.91 6.51
C VAL A 53 -20.13 -16.61 5.58
N GLN A 54 -18.99 -15.98 5.31
CA GLN A 54 -17.95 -16.55 4.46
C GLN A 54 -16.91 -17.28 5.30
N VAL A 55 -16.61 -18.52 4.95
CA VAL A 55 -15.55 -19.33 5.57
C VAL A 55 -14.58 -19.79 4.50
N ASN A 56 -13.32 -19.41 4.62
CA ASN A 56 -12.25 -19.94 3.79
C ASN A 56 -11.82 -21.31 4.32
N ALA A 57 -11.86 -22.32 3.47
CA ALA A 57 -11.27 -23.64 3.67
C ALA A 57 -9.94 -23.69 2.91
N LEU A 58 -8.82 -23.60 3.63
CA LEU A 58 -7.47 -23.53 3.08
C LEU A 58 -6.79 -24.88 3.19
N ALA A 59 -6.23 -25.38 2.08
CA ALA A 59 -5.46 -26.62 2.10
C ALA A 59 -4.08 -26.38 2.73
N GLU A 60 -3.71 -27.16 3.74
CA GLU A 60 -2.39 -27.06 4.37
C GLU A 60 -1.42 -28.12 3.83
N GLY A 61 -0.22 -27.69 3.43
CA GLY A 61 0.94 -28.57 3.24
C GLY A 61 0.77 -29.69 2.22
N GLY A 62 0.01 -29.47 1.13
CA GLY A 62 -0.23 -30.48 0.10
C GLY A 62 -1.03 -31.71 0.57
N GLY A 63 -1.70 -31.63 1.74
CA GLY A 63 -2.39 -32.76 2.38
C GLY A 63 -3.92 -32.65 2.39
N GLN A 64 -4.58 -33.70 2.93
CA GLN A 64 -6.03 -33.80 3.14
C GLN A 64 -6.55 -33.02 4.37
N THR A 65 -5.79 -32.03 4.84
CA THR A 65 -6.15 -31.22 6.03
C THR A 65 -6.58 -29.84 5.57
N LEU A 66 -7.71 -29.36 6.11
CA LEU A 66 -8.22 -28.03 5.86
C LEU A 66 -8.11 -27.17 7.12
N ALA A 67 -7.55 -25.97 6.98
CA ALA A 67 -7.65 -24.90 7.95
C ALA A 67 -8.82 -23.99 7.60
N TYR A 68 -9.64 -23.64 8.59
CA TYR A 68 -10.84 -22.85 8.36
C TYR A 68 -10.70 -21.47 9.01
N SER A 69 -10.89 -20.41 8.22
CA SER A 69 -10.97 -19.04 8.74
C SER A 69 -12.24 -18.38 8.23
N TYR A 70 -12.97 -17.68 9.09
CA TYR A 70 -14.15 -16.95 8.65
C TYR A 70 -13.81 -15.47 8.45
N ARG A 71 -14.48 -14.84 7.50
CA ARG A 71 -14.41 -13.40 7.31
C ARG A 71 -15.38 -12.72 8.28
N PRO A 72 -14.92 -11.82 9.17
CA PRO A 72 -15.80 -11.10 10.07
C PRO A 72 -16.92 -10.40 9.30
N ALA A 73 -18.14 -10.49 9.82
CA ALA A 73 -19.29 -9.89 9.16
C ALA A 73 -19.27 -8.39 9.42
N SER A 74 -19.17 -7.57 8.37
CA SER A 74 -19.39 -6.14 8.51
C SER A 74 -20.86 -5.82 8.27
N VAL A 75 -21.62 -5.68 9.34
CA VAL A 75 -23.07 -5.46 9.26
C VAL A 75 -23.43 -4.26 10.09
N GLY A 76 -24.23 -3.32 9.56
CA GLY A 76 -24.54 -2.05 10.23
C GLY A 76 -25.20 -2.08 11.61
N SER A 77 -25.35 -3.25 12.26
CA SER A 77 -25.78 -3.43 13.64
C SER A 77 -24.73 -4.25 14.43
N PRO A 78 -24.10 -3.68 15.48
CA PRO A 78 -23.09 -4.37 16.29
C PRO A 78 -23.56 -5.69 16.93
N GLN A 79 -24.87 -5.83 17.19
CA GLN A 79 -25.44 -7.07 17.72
C GLN A 79 -25.55 -8.15 16.65
N ARG A 80 -25.79 -7.74 15.40
CA ARG A 80 -25.85 -8.63 14.24
C ARG A 80 -24.45 -9.09 13.83
N GLU A 81 -23.46 -8.20 13.84
CA GLU A 81 -22.03 -8.54 13.65
C GLU A 81 -21.58 -9.59 14.65
N ARG A 82 -21.75 -9.33 15.95
CA ARG A 82 -21.37 -10.30 17.00
C ARG A 82 -22.08 -11.65 16.85
N ARG A 83 -23.32 -11.66 16.37
CA ARG A 83 -24.06 -12.89 16.09
C ARG A 83 -23.46 -13.63 14.90
N LEU A 84 -23.17 -12.95 13.80
CA LEU A 84 -22.62 -13.56 12.59
C LEU A 84 -21.15 -13.99 12.79
N ASP A 85 -20.35 -13.22 13.50
CA ASP A 85 -18.99 -13.60 13.90
C ASP A 85 -19.00 -14.84 14.78
N ARG A 86 -19.96 -14.91 15.72
CA ARG A 86 -20.16 -16.12 16.52
C ARG A 86 -20.58 -17.31 15.65
N VAL A 87 -21.41 -17.10 14.63
CA VAL A 87 -21.80 -18.16 13.69
C VAL A 87 -20.59 -18.60 12.85
N GLY A 88 -19.79 -17.69 12.30
CA GLY A 88 -18.57 -17.99 11.54
C GLY A 88 -17.54 -18.74 12.37
N LEU A 89 -17.29 -18.31 13.61
CA LEU A 89 -16.39 -19.02 14.51
C LEU A 89 -16.89 -20.43 14.87
N LEU A 90 -18.21 -20.59 15.05
CA LEU A 90 -18.79 -21.91 15.32
C LEU A 90 -18.76 -22.81 14.08
N LEU A 91 -18.92 -22.25 12.88
CA LEU A 91 -18.78 -22.96 11.61
C LEU A 91 -17.35 -23.47 11.42
N CYS A 92 -16.33 -22.62 11.59
CA CYS A 92 -14.92 -23.06 11.55
C CYS A 92 -14.67 -24.24 12.50
N LYS A 93 -15.07 -24.11 13.77
CA LYS A 93 -14.87 -25.17 14.78
C LYS A 93 -15.64 -26.45 14.48
N ALA A 94 -16.80 -26.35 13.83
CA ALA A 94 -17.57 -27.52 13.44
C ALA A 94 -16.92 -28.23 12.26
N LEU A 95 -16.49 -27.48 11.23
CA LEU A 95 -15.81 -27.98 10.05
C LEU A 95 -14.45 -28.62 10.39
N GLU A 96 -13.68 -28.03 11.30
CA GLU A 96 -12.42 -28.59 11.83
C GLU A 96 -12.56 -29.96 12.50
N ARG A 97 -13.78 -30.32 12.95
CA ARG A 97 -14.05 -31.59 13.64
C ARG A 97 -14.57 -32.69 12.72
N VAL A 98 -14.93 -32.34 11.48
CA VAL A 98 -15.41 -33.33 10.51
C VAL A 98 -14.19 -33.99 9.88
N PRO A 99 -14.03 -35.32 10.02
CA PRO A 99 -13.01 -36.03 9.28
C PRO A 99 -13.26 -35.88 7.78
N ILE A 100 -12.20 -35.58 7.04
CA ILE A 100 -12.28 -35.46 5.58
C ILE A 100 -12.10 -36.86 5.01
N ASP A 101 -13.20 -37.46 4.56
CA ASP A 101 -13.21 -38.74 3.87
C ASP A 101 -13.17 -38.48 2.34
N GLY A 102 -12.08 -38.87 1.69
CA GLY A 102 -11.90 -38.73 0.24
C GLY A 102 -10.80 -37.75 -0.18
N GLU A 103 -10.61 -37.60 -1.49
CA GLU A 103 -9.67 -36.64 -2.05
C GLU A 103 -10.30 -35.24 -2.09
N LEU A 104 -9.54 -34.22 -1.70
CA LEU A 104 -9.98 -32.84 -1.82
C LEU A 104 -10.22 -32.51 -3.31
N PRO A 105 -11.26 -31.73 -3.63
CA PRO A 105 -11.44 -31.23 -4.98
C PRO A 105 -10.18 -30.47 -5.43
N PRO A 106 -9.88 -30.42 -6.74
CA PRO A 106 -8.80 -29.57 -7.24
C PRO A 106 -9.21 -28.09 -7.13
N VAL A 107 -8.27 -27.21 -6.76
CA VAL A 107 -8.48 -25.76 -6.81
C VAL A 107 -8.36 -25.35 -8.28
N ALA A 108 -9.48 -25.12 -8.95
CA ALA A 108 -9.55 -24.82 -10.38
C ALA A 108 -9.13 -23.38 -10.70
N VAL A 109 -7.86 -23.04 -10.46
CA VAL A 109 -7.15 -21.98 -11.17
C VAL A 109 -5.73 -22.49 -11.35
N VAL A 110 -5.41 -22.94 -12.56
CA VAL A 110 -4.01 -23.08 -12.99
C VAL A 110 -3.48 -21.66 -13.10
N VAL A 111 -2.91 -21.15 -12.01
CA VAL A 111 -1.81 -20.19 -12.14
C VAL A 111 -0.72 -20.96 -12.87
N ASP A 112 -0.15 -20.39 -13.93
CA ASP A 112 1.07 -20.95 -14.53
C ASP A 112 2.09 -21.07 -13.38
N ASP A 113 2.27 -22.29 -12.91
CA ASP A 113 3.04 -22.72 -11.74
C ASP A 113 2.92 -21.83 -10.47
N PRO A 114 2.03 -22.13 -9.50
CA PRO A 114 2.01 -21.39 -8.22
C PRO A 114 3.31 -21.55 -7.41
N ASP A 115 4.20 -22.48 -7.78
CA ASP A 115 5.55 -22.57 -7.22
C ASP A 115 6.53 -21.53 -7.84
N ASP A 116 6.15 -20.85 -8.93
CA ASP A 116 6.91 -19.75 -9.55
C ASP A 116 6.49 -18.36 -9.04
N GLU A 117 5.33 -18.20 -8.40
CA GLU A 117 5.00 -16.94 -7.71
C GLU A 117 5.72 -16.89 -6.35
N PRO A 118 6.73 -16.02 -6.18
CA PRO A 118 7.39 -15.89 -4.88
C PRO A 118 6.35 -15.51 -3.82
N PRO A 119 6.43 -16.10 -2.61
CA PRO A 119 5.50 -15.76 -1.54
C PRO A 119 5.46 -14.23 -1.34
N PRO A 120 4.30 -13.66 -0.98
CA PRO A 120 4.17 -12.23 -0.79
C PRO A 120 5.23 -11.76 0.20
N ARG A 121 6.15 -10.92 -0.28
CA ARG A 121 7.28 -10.46 0.52
C ARG A 121 6.83 -9.44 1.54
N GLU A 122 7.30 -9.59 2.75
CA GLU A 122 7.11 -8.61 3.82
C GLU A 122 8.00 -7.38 3.51
N ASN A 123 7.40 -6.19 3.40
CA ASN A 123 8.17 -4.96 3.22
C ASN A 123 8.63 -4.44 4.60
N VAL A 124 9.94 -4.27 4.78
CA VAL A 124 10.53 -3.67 5.99
C VAL A 124 11.26 -2.39 5.59
N SER A 125 10.80 -1.25 6.12
CA SER A 125 11.44 0.04 5.86
C SER A 125 12.52 0.34 6.92
N PHE A 126 13.72 0.69 6.45
CA PHE A 126 14.83 1.15 7.27
C PHE A 126 15.02 2.64 7.04
N TRP A 127 14.59 3.44 8.01
CA TRP A 127 14.83 4.88 8.00
C TRP A 127 16.27 5.16 8.46
N LEU A 128 17.09 5.69 7.57
CA LEU A 128 18.48 6.01 7.86
C LEU A 128 18.66 7.48 8.31
N PRO A 129 19.46 7.71 9.36
CA PRO A 129 19.81 9.05 9.78
C PRO A 129 20.74 9.69 8.76
N GLY A 130 20.59 11.00 8.55
CA GLY A 130 21.43 11.72 7.61
C GLY A 130 20.92 13.11 7.30
N ASP A 131 21.64 13.76 6.40
CA ASP A 131 21.24 15.01 5.79
C ASP A 131 20.42 14.74 4.54
N CYS A 132 19.68 15.77 4.12
CA CYS A 132 19.12 15.84 2.79
C CYS A 132 19.58 17.17 2.22
N ASP A 133 20.01 17.14 0.97
CA ASP A 133 20.44 18.33 0.28
C ASP A 133 19.28 19.15 -0.30
N ARG A 134 18.03 18.75 0.01
CA ARG A 134 16.80 19.40 -0.42
C ARG A 134 16.17 20.21 0.72
N GLY A 135 15.55 21.31 0.34
CA GLY A 135 14.73 22.17 1.20
C GLY A 135 13.26 22.10 0.81
N CYS A 136 12.74 20.91 0.50
CA CYS A 136 11.40 20.75 -0.08
C CYS A 136 10.32 21.39 0.79
N GLU A 137 9.51 22.26 0.19
CA GLU A 137 8.44 22.97 0.90
C GLU A 137 7.33 22.05 1.42
N PHE A 138 7.19 20.85 0.87
CA PHE A 138 6.21 19.84 1.28
C PHE A 138 6.75 18.82 2.28
N CYS A 139 8.05 18.84 2.58
CA CYS A 139 8.64 17.82 3.44
C CYS A 139 8.55 18.28 4.89
N SER A 140 7.85 17.52 5.74
CA SER A 140 7.75 17.80 7.19
C SER A 140 9.12 17.97 7.84
N VAL A 141 10.11 17.19 7.39
CA VAL A 141 11.50 17.30 7.82
C VAL A 141 12.12 18.65 7.49
N SER A 142 11.72 19.31 6.40
CA SER A 142 12.25 20.60 5.94
C SER A 142 11.52 21.81 6.49
N VAL A 143 10.24 21.67 6.79
CA VAL A 143 9.36 22.77 7.23
C VAL A 143 9.44 23.03 8.74
N GLU A 144 9.87 22.05 9.56
CA GLU A 144 9.96 22.25 11.01
C GLU A 144 10.99 23.35 11.40
N PRO A 145 10.63 24.26 12.34
CA PRO A 145 11.55 25.27 12.87
C PRO A 145 12.83 24.62 13.40
N SER A 146 13.98 25.23 13.11
CA SER A 146 15.31 24.67 13.40
C SER A 146 15.53 24.22 14.86
N ALA A 147 14.84 24.84 15.82
CA ALA A 147 14.92 24.49 17.24
C ALA A 147 14.18 23.18 17.60
N GLU A 148 13.05 22.88 16.94
CA GLU A 148 12.28 21.63 17.14
C GLU A 148 12.79 20.50 16.25
N ARG A 149 13.31 20.86 15.07
CA ARG A 149 13.94 19.96 14.09
C ARG A 149 15.11 19.15 14.68
N ALA A 150 15.84 19.74 15.63
CA ALA A 150 16.94 19.08 16.34
C ALA A 150 16.48 18.06 17.39
N LEU A 151 15.22 18.11 17.82
CA LEU A 151 14.67 17.28 18.89
C LEU A 151 13.91 16.05 18.38
N ARG A 152 13.36 16.08 17.16
CA ARG A 152 12.49 15.01 16.64
C ARG A 152 13.14 14.08 15.62
N LEU A 153 14.09 14.59 14.83
CA LEU A 153 14.73 13.79 13.80
C LEU A 153 16.13 13.38 14.27
N PRO A 154 16.50 12.10 14.17
CA PRO A 154 17.86 11.66 14.45
C PRO A 154 18.81 12.26 13.41
N LEU A 155 19.29 13.48 13.67
CA LEU A 155 20.53 13.95 13.10
C LEU A 155 21.63 13.12 13.74
N MET A 156 22.42 12.43 12.92
CA MET A 156 23.55 11.68 13.43
C MET A 156 24.52 12.68 14.06
N GLN A 157 24.55 12.74 15.39
CA GLN A 157 25.48 13.60 16.11
C GLN A 157 26.88 12.98 16.01
N SER A 158 27.92 13.81 15.95
CA SER A 158 29.29 13.33 15.98
C SER A 158 29.52 12.49 17.24
N GLY A 159 29.65 11.17 17.06
CA GLY A 159 29.79 10.20 18.15
C GLY A 159 28.65 9.17 18.29
N THR A 160 27.51 9.32 17.61
CA THR A 160 26.42 8.31 17.64
C THR A 160 26.51 7.27 16.53
N ALA A 161 27.33 7.51 15.49
CA ALA A 161 27.47 6.65 14.32
C ALA A 161 27.71 5.17 14.64
N SER A 162 28.58 4.87 15.61
CA SER A 162 28.85 3.49 16.02
C SER A 162 27.64 2.81 16.66
N ARG A 163 26.85 3.56 17.44
CA ARG A 163 25.61 3.04 18.06
C ARG A 163 24.52 2.81 17.02
N GLU A 164 24.34 3.76 16.10
CA GLU A 164 23.34 3.65 15.03
C GLU A 164 23.69 2.52 14.06
N ARG A 165 24.98 2.33 13.75
CA ARG A 165 25.47 1.17 13.00
C ARG A 165 25.14 -0.14 13.71
N ALA A 166 25.42 -0.24 15.01
CA ALA A 166 25.12 -1.43 15.79
C ALA A 166 23.61 -1.72 15.87
N ASP A 167 22.78 -0.68 15.96
CA ASP A 167 21.31 -0.80 15.93
C ASP A 167 20.81 -1.29 14.56
N LEU A 168 21.32 -0.72 13.46
CA LEU A 168 21.00 -1.17 12.10
C LEU A 168 21.40 -2.64 11.90
N GLU A 169 22.62 -3.01 12.29
CA GLU A 169 23.09 -4.40 12.22
C GLU A 169 22.20 -5.32 13.06
N ALA A 170 21.85 -4.94 14.28
CA ALA A 170 20.97 -5.73 15.13
C ALA A 170 19.60 -5.95 14.46
N LYS A 171 18.99 -4.90 13.89
CA LYS A 171 17.71 -4.98 13.18
C LYS A 171 17.77 -5.90 11.96
N LEU A 172 18.82 -5.82 11.15
CA LEU A 172 19.01 -6.74 10.02
C LEU A 172 19.19 -8.19 10.51
N ARG A 173 19.96 -8.41 11.57
CA ARG A 173 20.18 -9.76 12.10
C ARG A 173 18.94 -10.38 12.74
N VAL A 174 17.97 -9.59 13.20
CA VAL A 174 16.71 -10.10 13.76
C VAL A 174 15.88 -10.82 12.70
N THR A 175 16.03 -10.48 11.41
CA THR A 175 15.19 -11.04 10.34
C THR A 175 15.99 -11.77 9.26
N VAL A 176 17.27 -12.08 9.53
CA VAL A 176 18.18 -12.71 8.55
C VAL A 176 17.74 -14.09 8.10
N ASP A 177 17.12 -14.87 8.99
CA ASP A 177 16.58 -16.20 8.68
C ASP A 177 15.44 -16.16 7.66
N ARG A 178 14.81 -14.99 7.50
CA ARG A 178 13.75 -14.68 6.54
C ARG A 178 14.18 -13.71 5.45
N ALA A 179 15.49 -13.51 5.24
CA ALA A 179 15.99 -12.49 4.31
C ALA A 179 15.47 -12.64 2.86
N ALA A 180 15.15 -13.86 2.42
CA ALA A 180 14.59 -14.13 1.08
C ALA A 180 13.09 -13.76 0.96
N GLU A 181 12.39 -13.67 2.09
CA GLU A 181 10.97 -13.32 2.20
C GLU A 181 10.76 -11.82 2.44
N ILE A 182 11.84 -11.08 2.75
CA ILE A 182 11.77 -9.68 3.14
C ILE A 182 12.28 -8.81 2.01
N CYS A 183 11.50 -7.78 1.70
CA CYS A 183 11.90 -6.70 0.84
C CYS A 183 12.31 -5.48 1.71
N ILE A 184 13.55 -5.03 1.59
CA ILE A 184 14.04 -3.88 2.34
C ILE A 184 13.76 -2.60 1.56
N GLU A 185 13.15 -1.60 2.18
CA GLU A 185 13.10 -0.25 1.64
C GLU A 185 14.01 0.67 2.46
N TRP A 186 15.07 1.19 1.84
CA TRP A 186 15.94 2.19 2.46
C TRP A 186 15.32 3.57 2.29
N SER A 187 14.93 4.19 3.40
CA SER A 187 14.30 5.50 3.43
C SER A 187 15.04 6.42 4.41
N GLY A 188 14.57 7.65 4.59
CA GLY A 188 15.28 8.67 5.35
C GLY A 188 14.84 10.06 4.94
N LYS A 189 15.71 11.04 5.18
CA LYS A 189 15.60 12.33 4.48
C LYS A 189 16.05 12.14 3.02
N ASP A 190 17.35 11.84 2.85
CA ASP A 190 17.90 11.21 1.65
C ASP A 190 18.74 10.03 2.13
N CYS A 191 18.24 8.80 1.94
CA CYS A 191 18.93 7.62 2.43
C CYS A 191 20.33 7.49 1.83
N LEU A 192 20.54 7.97 0.59
CA LEU A 192 21.81 7.83 -0.12
C LEU A 192 22.92 8.72 0.44
N LEU A 193 22.55 9.79 1.15
CA LEU A 193 23.48 10.69 1.84
C LEU A 193 23.72 10.27 3.30
N SER A 194 23.07 9.21 3.77
CA SER A 194 23.36 8.67 5.09
C SER A 194 24.78 8.10 5.12
N PRO A 195 25.60 8.43 6.14
CA PRO A 195 26.92 7.82 6.33
C PRO A 195 26.83 6.32 6.69
N LEU A 196 25.62 5.79 6.92
CA LEU A 196 25.37 4.38 7.19
C LEU A 196 24.92 3.61 5.94
N PHE A 197 24.58 4.28 4.84
CA PHE A 197 23.94 3.65 3.68
C PHE A 197 24.81 2.57 3.05
N ASP A 198 26.04 2.92 2.65
CA ASP A 198 26.92 1.98 1.93
C ASP A 198 27.24 0.74 2.75
N ASP A 199 27.55 0.92 4.04
CA ASP A 199 27.88 -0.19 4.94
C ASP A 199 26.64 -1.02 5.29
N GLY A 200 25.48 -0.36 5.49
CA GLY A 200 24.20 -1.02 5.75
C GLY A 200 23.73 -1.86 4.56
N LEU A 201 23.85 -1.32 3.35
CA LEU A 201 23.48 -2.01 2.11
C LEU A 201 24.39 -3.22 1.86
N ARG A 202 25.71 -3.08 2.04
CA ARG A 202 26.66 -4.21 1.97
C ARG A 202 26.31 -5.30 2.96
N LEU A 203 26.07 -4.92 4.22
CA LEU A 203 25.71 -5.87 5.26
C LEU A 203 24.39 -6.60 4.93
N ALA A 204 23.35 -5.90 4.50
CA ALA A 204 22.10 -6.54 4.09
C ALA A 204 22.33 -7.51 2.91
N HIS A 205 23.09 -7.12 1.91
CA HIS A 205 23.45 -8.02 0.82
C HIS A 205 24.22 -9.26 1.30
N GLU A 206 25.21 -9.09 2.19
CA GLU A 206 25.96 -10.20 2.79
C GLU A 206 25.07 -11.13 3.64
N LEU A 207 24.06 -10.58 4.31
CA LEU A 207 23.06 -11.31 5.10
C LEU A 207 22.01 -12.03 4.24
N GLY A 208 22.01 -11.82 2.92
CA GLY A 208 21.16 -12.58 1.99
C GLY A 208 19.91 -11.86 1.49
N TYR A 209 19.71 -10.57 1.81
CA TYR A 209 18.61 -9.79 1.23
C TYR A 209 18.88 -9.54 -0.27
N ARG A 210 17.87 -9.72 -1.12
CA ARG A 210 18.03 -9.68 -2.60
C ARG A 210 17.04 -8.78 -3.35
N ASP A 211 16.03 -8.28 -2.65
CA ASP A 211 15.02 -7.40 -3.22
C ASP A 211 14.96 -6.17 -2.33
N MET A 212 15.72 -5.15 -2.72
CA MET A 212 15.82 -3.91 -1.96
C MET A 212 15.42 -2.73 -2.82
N GLY A 213 14.79 -1.74 -2.20
CA GLY A 213 14.43 -0.46 -2.76
C GLY A 213 15.09 0.70 -2.02
N ILE A 214 15.20 1.83 -2.70
CA ILE A 214 15.68 3.10 -2.13
C ILE A 214 14.63 4.19 -2.37
N GLN A 215 14.45 5.11 -1.43
CA GLN A 215 13.74 6.38 -1.64
C GLN A 215 14.73 7.53 -1.61
N THR A 216 14.81 8.30 -2.71
CA THR A 216 15.82 9.36 -2.85
C THR A 216 15.36 10.52 -3.76
N PRO A 217 15.80 11.75 -3.51
CA PRO A 217 15.70 12.86 -4.47
C PRO A 217 16.73 12.77 -5.63
N GLY A 218 17.58 11.74 -5.65
CA GLY A 218 18.38 11.33 -6.81
C GLY A 218 19.77 11.97 -6.95
N SER A 219 20.21 12.81 -6.01
CA SER A 219 21.47 13.56 -6.16
C SER A 219 22.71 12.67 -6.25
N ARG A 220 22.77 11.57 -5.49
CA ARG A 220 23.88 10.62 -5.55
C ARG A 220 23.87 9.70 -6.77
N LEU A 221 22.74 9.60 -7.50
CA LEU A 221 22.62 8.76 -8.70
C LEU A 221 23.51 9.25 -9.85
N LEU A 222 24.00 10.49 -9.77
CA LEU A 222 24.90 11.08 -10.75
C LEU A 222 26.38 10.75 -10.51
N GLU A 223 26.73 10.18 -9.36
CA GLU A 223 28.09 9.71 -9.10
C GLU A 223 28.44 8.55 -10.05
N ASP A 224 29.67 8.56 -10.58
CA ASP A 224 30.15 7.52 -11.49
C ASP A 224 30.21 6.17 -10.76
N GLY A 225 29.61 5.14 -11.35
CA GLY A 225 29.61 3.78 -10.79
C GLY A 225 28.60 3.53 -9.68
N PHE A 226 27.83 4.55 -9.25
CA PHE A 226 26.95 4.40 -8.08
C PHE A 226 25.70 3.57 -8.38
N VAL A 227 25.11 3.68 -9.56
CA VAL A 227 23.96 2.85 -9.96
C VAL A 227 24.38 1.38 -10.11
N GLU A 228 25.59 1.14 -10.62
CA GLU A 228 26.20 -0.19 -10.67
C GLU A 228 26.47 -0.75 -9.27
N PHE A 229 26.90 0.10 -8.34
CA PHE A 229 27.04 -0.27 -6.93
C PHE A 229 25.70 -0.71 -6.33
N LEU A 230 24.61 0.04 -6.56
CA LEU A 230 23.26 -0.34 -6.10
C LEU A 230 22.84 -1.71 -6.66
N ARG A 231 23.03 -1.95 -7.96
CA ARG A 231 22.74 -3.24 -8.60
C ARG A 231 23.57 -4.39 -8.03
N ALA A 232 24.88 -4.17 -7.87
CA ALA A 232 25.78 -5.17 -7.32
C ALA A 232 25.39 -5.62 -5.92
N HIS A 233 24.67 -4.77 -5.18
CA HIS A 233 24.16 -5.06 -3.85
C HIS A 233 22.65 -5.34 -3.84
N SER A 234 22.07 -5.80 -4.95
CA SER A 234 20.67 -6.26 -5.02
C SER A 234 19.60 -5.20 -4.73
N VAL A 235 19.90 -3.93 -4.96
CA VAL A 235 18.85 -2.92 -5.09
C VAL A 235 18.26 -3.04 -6.48
N VAL A 236 16.94 -3.19 -6.55
CA VAL A 236 16.21 -3.40 -7.80
C VAL A 236 15.05 -2.42 -7.99
N ARG A 237 14.68 -1.68 -6.93
CA ARG A 237 13.63 -0.68 -6.95
C ARG A 237 14.15 0.69 -6.54
N ALA A 238 13.51 1.74 -7.02
CA ALA A 238 13.81 3.10 -6.62
C ALA A 238 12.55 3.97 -6.63
N GLY A 239 12.25 4.59 -5.50
CA GLY A 239 11.30 5.69 -5.37
C GLY A 239 11.98 7.03 -5.57
N LEU A 240 11.48 7.83 -6.51
CA LEU A 240 11.92 9.22 -6.72
C LEU A 240 10.77 10.20 -6.52
N THR A 241 11.08 11.37 -5.97
CA THR A 241 10.12 12.48 -5.86
C THR A 241 10.19 13.37 -7.10
N ALA A 242 9.08 13.46 -7.84
CA ALA A 242 8.96 14.18 -9.11
C ALA A 242 7.93 15.32 -8.98
N HIS A 243 8.26 16.40 -8.27
CA HIS A 243 7.25 17.36 -7.81
C HIS A 243 6.82 18.45 -8.80
N ALA A 244 7.52 18.68 -9.91
CA ALA A 244 7.11 19.69 -10.92
C ALA A 244 7.60 19.37 -12.35
N GLY A 245 6.96 19.98 -13.36
CA GLY A 245 7.27 19.74 -14.78
C GLY A 245 8.26 20.71 -15.42
N ASP A 246 8.63 21.79 -14.73
CA ASP A 246 9.58 22.78 -15.22
C ASP A 246 10.69 23.05 -14.18
N GLU A 247 11.87 23.42 -14.67
CA GLU A 247 13.05 23.62 -13.85
C GLU A 247 12.86 24.69 -12.78
N ALA A 248 12.25 25.82 -13.12
CA ALA A 248 12.09 26.93 -12.18
C ALA A 248 11.21 26.54 -10.98
N THR A 249 10.06 25.92 -11.24
CA THR A 249 9.16 25.44 -10.19
C THR A 249 9.77 24.29 -9.40
N PHE A 250 10.44 23.34 -10.08
CA PHE A 250 11.06 22.19 -9.43
C PHE A 250 12.17 22.63 -8.47
N ASP A 251 13.06 23.49 -8.90
CA ASP A 251 14.17 23.98 -8.09
C ASP A 251 13.67 24.83 -6.91
N LEU A 252 12.66 25.68 -7.16
CA LEU A 252 12.02 26.51 -6.13
C LEU A 252 11.38 25.64 -5.04
N VAL A 253 10.49 24.73 -5.42
CA VAL A 253 9.73 23.89 -4.47
C VAL A 253 10.63 22.87 -3.79
N GLY A 254 11.65 22.36 -4.48
CA GLY A 254 12.66 21.46 -3.92
C GLY A 254 13.73 22.15 -3.07
N GLY A 255 13.76 23.48 -3.06
CA GLY A 255 14.71 24.29 -2.30
C GLY A 255 16.18 24.12 -2.72
N LYS A 256 16.44 23.74 -3.97
CA LYS A 256 17.80 23.51 -4.48
C LYS A 256 17.87 23.80 -5.99
N ALA A 257 18.81 24.66 -6.39
CA ALA A 257 19.11 24.90 -7.80
C ALA A 257 19.76 23.66 -8.47
N GLY A 258 19.40 23.39 -9.72
CA GLY A 258 19.81 22.19 -10.47
C GLY A 258 19.12 20.91 -10.03
N ALA A 259 18.07 21.02 -9.20
CA ALA A 259 17.27 19.90 -8.72
C ALA A 259 16.58 19.15 -9.85
N TYR A 260 16.01 19.90 -10.79
CA TYR A 260 15.30 19.38 -11.95
C TYR A 260 16.21 18.54 -12.84
N THR A 261 17.33 19.12 -13.27
CA THR A 261 18.32 18.43 -14.10
C THR A 261 18.85 17.17 -13.41
N THR A 262 19.06 17.24 -12.09
CA THR A 262 19.51 16.11 -11.29
C THR A 262 18.49 14.96 -11.27
N PHE A 263 17.21 15.29 -11.07
CA PHE A 263 16.11 14.32 -11.04
C PHE A 263 16.03 13.55 -12.37
N TRP A 264 15.97 14.26 -13.50
CA TRP A 264 15.82 13.63 -14.81
C TRP A 264 17.02 12.77 -15.18
N ALA A 265 18.24 13.26 -14.97
CA ALA A 265 19.44 12.47 -15.21
C ALA A 265 19.52 11.23 -14.30
N GLY A 266 19.07 11.33 -13.04
CA GLY A 266 18.97 10.20 -12.12
C GLY A 266 17.94 9.16 -12.57
N LEU A 267 16.75 9.60 -12.99
CA LEU A 267 15.70 8.74 -13.54
C LEU A 267 16.20 7.97 -14.77
N GLU A 268 16.82 8.66 -15.73
CA GLU A 268 17.35 8.03 -16.94
C GLU A 268 18.42 6.98 -16.62
N ARG A 269 19.33 7.25 -15.67
CA ARG A 269 20.34 6.28 -15.24
C ARG A 269 19.72 5.04 -14.59
N LEU A 270 18.71 5.21 -13.74
CA LEU A 270 18.02 4.08 -13.11
C LEU A 270 17.29 3.22 -14.16
N LEU A 271 16.58 3.86 -15.09
CA LEU A 271 15.88 3.15 -16.16
C LEU A 271 16.83 2.44 -17.12
N ALA A 272 17.95 3.08 -17.48
CA ALA A 272 18.99 2.46 -18.31
C ALA A 272 19.68 1.27 -17.63
N ALA A 273 19.62 1.21 -16.30
CA ALA A 273 20.10 0.10 -15.50
C ALA A 273 18.98 -0.89 -15.11
N ASP A 274 17.80 -0.83 -15.73
CA ASP A 274 16.63 -1.71 -15.55
C ASP A 274 15.99 -1.71 -14.14
N PHE A 275 16.10 -0.60 -13.39
CA PHE A 275 15.42 -0.51 -12.08
C PHE A 275 13.90 -0.41 -12.24
N GLN A 276 13.17 -0.99 -11.30
CA GLN A 276 11.74 -0.72 -11.13
C GLN A 276 11.57 0.62 -10.44
N VAL A 277 11.14 1.63 -11.18
CA VAL A 277 11.01 2.99 -10.66
C VAL A 277 9.57 3.31 -10.27
N SER A 278 9.39 3.82 -9.06
CA SER A 278 8.17 4.48 -8.61
C SER A 278 8.40 5.99 -8.51
N LEU A 279 7.45 6.76 -9.02
CA LEU A 279 7.49 8.21 -9.04
C LEU A 279 6.41 8.76 -8.13
N GLU A 280 6.85 9.48 -7.11
CA GLU A 280 5.98 10.15 -6.15
C GLU A 280 5.85 11.62 -6.53
N VAL A 281 4.63 12.06 -6.80
CA VAL A 281 4.33 13.42 -7.25
C VAL A 281 3.57 14.14 -6.14
N PRO A 282 4.26 14.76 -5.16
CA PRO A 282 3.60 15.55 -4.13
C PRO A 282 2.98 16.80 -4.79
N CYS A 283 1.67 16.93 -4.60
CA CYS A 283 0.86 17.98 -5.17
C CYS A 283 0.67 19.09 -4.14
N VAL A 284 1.29 20.25 -4.38
CA VAL A 284 1.19 21.45 -3.53
C VAL A 284 0.63 22.63 -4.31
N ALA A 285 0.28 23.71 -3.59
CA ALA A 285 -0.29 24.92 -4.18
C ALA A 285 0.47 25.44 -5.41
N LYS A 286 1.81 25.37 -5.36
CA LYS A 286 2.71 25.89 -6.39
C LYS A 286 2.86 24.97 -7.61
N THR A 287 2.60 23.68 -7.47
CA THR A 287 2.86 22.69 -8.54
C THR A 287 1.60 22.23 -9.24
N VAL A 288 0.43 22.38 -8.62
CA VAL A 288 -0.81 21.80 -9.14
C VAL A 288 -1.22 22.28 -10.53
N GLU A 289 -1.00 23.55 -10.88
CA GLU A 289 -1.47 24.07 -12.17
C GLU A 289 -0.78 23.43 -13.37
N GLY A 290 0.48 23.00 -13.18
CA GLY A 290 1.29 22.27 -14.16
C GLY A 290 1.34 20.76 -13.92
N LEU A 291 0.60 20.24 -12.93
CA LEU A 291 0.52 18.82 -12.63
C LEU A 291 0.08 17.98 -13.85
N PRO A 292 -0.96 18.37 -14.61
CA PRO A 292 -1.45 17.55 -15.71
C PRO A 292 -0.38 17.26 -16.77
N GLU A 293 0.32 18.31 -17.23
CA GLU A 293 1.36 18.21 -18.24
C GLU A 293 2.59 17.47 -17.71
N HIS A 294 2.96 17.73 -16.45
CA HIS A 294 4.09 17.04 -15.81
C HIS A 294 3.84 15.54 -15.70
N VAL A 295 2.70 15.12 -15.17
CA VAL A 295 2.36 13.70 -15.00
C VAL A 295 2.16 13.03 -16.36
N ALA A 296 1.61 13.72 -17.36
CA ALA A 296 1.53 13.20 -18.73
C ALA A 296 2.93 12.91 -19.31
N ASN A 297 3.92 13.78 -19.04
CA ASN A 297 5.30 13.53 -19.43
C ASN A 297 5.88 12.32 -18.68
N LEU A 298 5.69 12.21 -17.36
CA LEU A 298 6.13 11.06 -16.58
C LEU A 298 5.47 9.74 -17.03
N ALA A 299 4.20 9.80 -17.45
CA ALA A 299 3.44 8.64 -17.90
C ALA A 299 4.02 7.97 -19.16
N SER A 300 4.86 8.69 -19.92
CA SER A 300 5.58 8.16 -21.09
C SER A 300 6.73 7.21 -20.71
N TYR A 301 7.18 7.23 -19.45
CA TYR A 301 8.22 6.35 -18.93
C TYR A 301 7.59 5.07 -18.33
N PRO A 302 8.33 3.94 -18.29
CA PRO A 302 7.84 2.68 -17.73
C PRO A 302 7.91 2.66 -16.19
N CYS A 303 7.40 3.70 -15.54
CA CYS A 303 7.42 3.87 -14.08
C CYS A 303 6.01 3.78 -13.48
N SER A 304 5.87 3.31 -12.24
CA SER A 304 4.64 3.55 -11.47
C SER A 304 4.58 5.01 -11.04
N ILE A 305 3.39 5.61 -11.01
CA ILE A 305 3.21 7.03 -10.67
C ILE A 305 2.10 7.17 -9.64
N THR A 306 2.41 7.85 -8.54
CA THR A 306 1.43 8.19 -7.51
C THR A 306 1.44 9.69 -7.27
N CYS A 307 0.30 10.33 -7.49
CA CYS A 307 0.09 11.73 -7.12
C CYS A 307 -0.40 11.81 -5.67
N PHE A 308 0.39 12.45 -4.82
CA PHE A 308 0.08 12.64 -3.40
C PHE A 308 -0.48 14.03 -3.17
N PHE A 309 -1.80 14.12 -3.07
CA PHE A 309 -2.48 15.35 -2.71
C PHE A 309 -2.36 15.55 -1.21
N TRP A 310 -1.39 16.38 -0.82
CA TRP A 310 -1.13 16.67 0.59
C TRP A 310 -2.34 17.35 1.22
N TYR A 311 -2.79 16.78 2.32
CA TYR A 311 -3.76 17.38 3.22
C TYR A 311 -3.05 17.84 4.49
N PRO A 312 -3.53 18.89 5.16
CA PRO A 312 -2.92 19.33 6.41
C PRO A 312 -3.13 18.24 7.46
N ASP A 313 -2.10 17.97 8.26
CA ASP A 313 -2.31 17.41 9.59
C ASP A 313 -2.36 18.54 10.63
N ASP A 314 -2.77 18.22 11.85
CA ASP A 314 -2.79 19.19 12.95
C ASP A 314 -1.38 19.75 13.27
N HIS A 315 -0.31 19.08 12.82
CA HIS A 315 1.07 19.54 13.00
C HIS A 315 1.49 20.58 11.96
N MET A 316 0.81 20.65 10.82
CA MET A 316 1.08 21.64 9.78
C MET A 316 0.47 23.02 10.07
N GLY A 317 -0.51 23.11 10.98
CA GLY A 317 -1.05 24.36 11.54
C GLY A 317 -1.09 25.54 10.57
N ASP A 318 -0.32 26.59 10.87
CA ASP A 318 -0.24 27.85 10.10
C ASP A 318 0.46 27.73 8.73
N SER A 319 1.10 26.61 8.43
CA SER A 319 1.83 26.39 7.17
C SER A 319 0.91 25.95 6.03
N PHE A 320 -0.31 25.49 6.35
CA PHE A 320 -1.25 25.00 5.34
C PHE A 320 -1.66 26.04 4.28
N PRO A 321 -2.01 27.29 4.62
CA PRO A 321 -2.35 28.30 3.61
C PRO A 321 -1.22 28.58 2.60
N VAL A 322 0.02 28.18 2.94
CA VAL A 322 1.21 28.41 2.13
C VAL A 322 1.55 27.19 1.27
N ILE A 323 1.46 25.98 1.82
CA ILE A 323 1.91 24.74 1.18
C ILE A 323 0.73 23.98 0.55
N GLY A 324 -0.38 23.91 1.26
CA GLY A 324 -1.53 23.12 0.89
C GLY A 324 -2.35 23.75 -0.23
N MET A 325 -3.21 22.93 -0.82
CA MET A 325 -3.99 23.33 -1.98
C MET A 325 -5.48 23.26 -1.69
N ALA A 326 -6.22 24.25 -2.21
CA ALA A 326 -7.67 24.22 -2.24
C ALA A 326 -8.19 23.04 -3.08
N TYR A 327 -9.16 22.30 -2.54
CA TYR A 327 -9.77 21.13 -3.15
C TYR A 327 -10.22 21.36 -4.60
N GLU A 328 -10.85 22.50 -4.91
CA GLU A 328 -11.37 22.81 -6.24
C GLU A 328 -10.24 22.87 -7.29
N ARG A 329 -9.06 23.37 -6.90
CA ARG A 329 -7.87 23.38 -7.76
C ARG A 329 -7.34 21.97 -7.98
N ALA A 330 -7.37 21.13 -6.94
CA ALA A 330 -6.98 19.74 -7.04
C ALA A 330 -7.87 18.97 -8.04
N ILE A 331 -9.20 19.16 -7.95
CA ILE A 331 -10.16 18.53 -8.87
C ILE A 331 -10.01 19.05 -10.29
N ALA A 332 -9.83 20.36 -10.47
CA ALA A 332 -9.59 20.93 -11.80
C ALA A 332 -8.32 20.35 -12.45
N ALA A 333 -7.25 20.14 -11.66
CA ALA A 333 -6.04 19.49 -12.15
C ALA A 333 -6.27 18.01 -12.48
N LEU A 334 -7.03 17.26 -11.67
CA LEU A 334 -7.36 15.87 -11.94
C LEU A 334 -8.22 15.70 -13.21
N GLU A 335 -9.18 16.58 -13.46
CA GLU A 335 -9.98 16.56 -14.69
C GLU A 335 -9.12 16.80 -15.92
N ARG A 336 -8.23 17.80 -15.88
CA ARG A 336 -7.25 18.03 -16.97
C ARG A 336 -6.31 16.84 -17.14
N LEU A 337 -5.83 16.26 -16.04
CA LEU A 337 -4.94 15.10 -16.09
C LEU A 337 -5.62 13.91 -16.77
N ARG A 338 -6.87 13.63 -16.43
CA ARG A 338 -7.68 12.55 -17.04
C ARG A 338 -7.77 12.64 -18.56
N GLU A 339 -7.71 13.86 -19.13
CA GLU A 339 -7.73 14.07 -20.57
C GLU A 339 -6.38 13.77 -21.24
N LEU A 340 -5.29 13.77 -20.47
CA LEU A 340 -3.91 13.64 -20.96
C LEU A 340 -3.28 12.28 -20.71
N VAL A 341 -3.72 11.53 -19.70
CA VAL A 341 -3.16 10.20 -19.38
C VAL A 341 -4.13 9.06 -19.68
N PRO A 342 -3.62 7.87 -20.02
CA PRO A 342 -4.47 6.68 -20.14
C PRO A 342 -5.16 6.33 -18.81
N PRO A 343 -6.37 5.75 -18.85
CA PRO A 343 -7.02 5.21 -17.66
C PRO A 343 -6.11 4.23 -16.93
N GLN A 344 -6.17 4.24 -15.60
CA GLN A 344 -5.44 3.36 -14.70
C GLN A 344 -3.91 3.48 -14.86
N ARG A 345 -3.41 4.61 -15.36
CA ARG A 345 -1.96 4.86 -15.46
C ARG A 345 -1.35 5.46 -14.19
N VAL A 346 -2.17 6.19 -13.43
CA VAL A 346 -1.74 7.03 -12.30
C VAL A 346 -2.56 6.64 -11.08
N ALA A 347 -1.88 6.47 -9.94
CA ALA A 347 -2.50 6.34 -8.64
C ALA A 347 -2.68 7.72 -8.00
N ILE A 348 -3.81 7.91 -7.31
CA ILE A 348 -4.14 9.10 -6.55
C ILE A 348 -4.17 8.73 -5.08
N ASP A 349 -3.51 9.55 -4.27
CA ASP A 349 -3.52 9.48 -2.82
C ASP A 349 -3.87 10.86 -2.25
N GLY A 350 -4.48 10.86 -1.07
CA GLY A 350 -4.79 12.05 -0.29
C GLY A 350 -6.04 12.83 -0.70
N ILE A 351 -6.78 12.42 -1.74
CA ILE A 351 -8.17 12.87 -1.99
C ILE A 351 -9.12 11.71 -1.70
N PRO A 352 -10.19 11.90 -0.90
CA PRO A 352 -11.19 10.85 -0.72
C PRO A 352 -11.85 10.51 -2.06
N GLU A 353 -11.85 9.24 -2.46
CA GLU A 353 -12.47 8.79 -3.73
C GLU A 353 -13.95 9.23 -3.83
N CYS A 354 -14.67 9.20 -2.71
CA CYS A 354 -16.07 9.64 -2.65
C CYS A 354 -16.27 11.15 -2.78
N ALA A 355 -15.21 11.96 -2.80
CA ALA A 355 -15.29 13.40 -3.02
C ALA A 355 -15.36 13.77 -4.52
N VAL A 356 -14.92 12.88 -5.41
CA VAL A 356 -14.73 13.17 -6.83
C VAL A 356 -15.86 12.62 -7.71
N SER A 357 -15.91 13.08 -8.97
CA SER A 357 -16.84 12.58 -9.99
C SER A 357 -16.64 11.09 -10.29
N SER A 358 -17.67 10.39 -10.75
CA SER A 358 -17.56 8.99 -11.20
C SER A 358 -16.50 8.78 -12.28
N GLU A 359 -16.34 9.76 -13.14
CA GLU A 359 -15.41 9.79 -14.26
C GLU A 359 -13.96 9.77 -13.78
N LEU A 360 -13.62 10.58 -12.77
CA LEU A 360 -12.29 10.56 -12.15
C LEU A 360 -12.06 9.26 -11.38
N ARG A 361 -13.09 8.76 -10.66
CA ARG A 361 -12.98 7.51 -9.90
C ARG A 361 -12.60 6.33 -10.77
N GLN A 362 -13.29 6.17 -11.90
CA GLN A 362 -13.05 5.09 -12.85
C GLN A 362 -11.76 5.25 -13.64
N HIS A 363 -11.24 6.48 -13.74
CA HIS A 363 -10.04 6.75 -14.52
C HIS A 363 -8.75 6.50 -13.75
N PHE A 364 -8.70 6.72 -12.44
CA PHE A 364 -7.47 6.56 -11.65
C PHE A 364 -7.50 5.35 -10.73
N PHE A 365 -6.31 4.90 -10.30
CA PHE A 365 -6.19 4.00 -9.15
C PHE A 365 -6.25 4.81 -7.86
N TRP A 366 -6.95 4.32 -6.85
CA TRP A 366 -7.04 4.98 -5.55
C TRP A 366 -6.23 4.21 -4.52
N SER A 367 -5.17 4.84 -4.01
CA SER A 367 -4.36 4.28 -2.94
C SER A 367 -5.05 4.54 -1.61
N TYR A 368 -5.58 3.50 -0.99
CA TYR A 368 -6.14 3.58 0.36
C TYR A 368 -5.09 3.15 1.40
N GLY A 369 -4.00 3.91 1.51
CA GLY A 369 -3.13 3.82 2.67
C GLY A 369 -2.33 2.53 2.83
N GLY A 370 -1.59 2.14 1.78
CA GLY A 370 -0.40 1.30 2.00
C GLY A 370 0.66 2.12 2.75
N GLY A 371 0.76 1.98 4.07
CA GLY A 371 1.86 2.49 4.91
C GLY A 371 1.84 3.98 5.29
N HIS A 372 1.42 4.89 4.40
CA HIS A 372 1.52 6.34 4.67
C HIS A 372 0.35 6.95 5.45
N MET A 373 -0.80 6.28 5.52
CA MET A 373 -2.01 6.79 6.19
C MET A 373 -2.20 6.28 7.63
N THR A 374 -1.22 5.58 8.22
CA THR A 374 -1.32 5.07 9.60
C THR A 374 -1.30 6.15 10.68
N PHE A 375 -1.06 7.42 10.30
CA PHE A 375 -0.86 8.53 11.23
C PHE A 375 -2.05 9.48 11.31
N ILE A 376 -3.13 9.21 10.58
CA ILE A 376 -4.27 10.13 10.49
C ILE A 376 -5.52 9.44 11.01
N ASP A 377 -6.23 10.13 11.89
CA ASP A 377 -7.58 9.76 12.29
C ASP A 377 -8.51 9.93 11.09
N PHE A 378 -9.43 9.00 10.89
CA PHE A 378 -10.44 9.08 9.82
C PHE A 378 -11.84 9.13 10.41
N GLU A 379 -12.69 9.95 9.80
CA GLU A 379 -14.08 10.11 10.21
C GLU A 379 -15.04 9.59 9.15
N ARG A 380 -16.07 8.87 9.60
CA ARG A 380 -17.16 8.44 8.72
C ARG A 380 -18.22 9.53 8.67
N VAL A 381 -18.46 10.06 7.48
CA VAL A 381 -19.53 11.03 7.22
C VAL A 381 -20.88 10.33 7.00
N PRO A 382 -22.03 11.03 7.06
CA PRO A 382 -23.34 10.42 6.82
C PRO A 382 -23.44 9.63 5.49
N ALA A 383 -22.79 10.10 4.43
CA ALA A 383 -22.74 9.42 3.14
C ALA A 383 -22.05 8.03 3.20
N CYS A 384 -21.17 7.79 4.17
CA CYS A 384 -20.52 6.49 4.35
C CYS A 384 -21.51 5.38 4.74
N ALA A 385 -22.67 5.71 5.32
CA ALA A 385 -23.64 4.72 5.79
C ALA A 385 -24.17 3.82 4.66
N SER A 386 -24.27 4.37 3.43
CA SER A 386 -24.74 3.66 2.23
C SER A 386 -23.62 3.28 1.25
N CYS A 387 -22.37 3.62 1.55
CA CYS A 387 -21.23 3.39 0.65
C CYS A 387 -20.83 1.90 0.62
N SER A 388 -20.63 1.34 -0.58
CA SER A 388 -20.17 -0.06 -0.74
C SER A 388 -18.76 -0.30 -0.23
N ALA A 389 -17.92 0.73 -0.14
CA ALA A 389 -16.56 0.64 0.42
C ALA A 389 -16.49 0.89 1.93
N ARG A 390 -17.62 1.10 2.63
CA ARG A 390 -17.65 1.46 4.07
C ARG A 390 -16.78 0.55 4.95
N ASP A 391 -16.73 -0.74 4.65
CA ASP A 391 -16.11 -1.75 5.50
C ASP A 391 -14.58 -1.81 5.35
N ARG A 392 -14.06 -1.27 4.24
CA ARG A 392 -12.62 -1.22 3.91
C ARG A 392 -12.05 0.19 3.91
N CYS A 393 -12.88 1.20 3.69
CA CYS A 393 -12.48 2.59 3.70
C CYS A 393 -12.41 3.09 5.15
N PRO A 394 -11.28 3.67 5.59
CA PRO A 394 -11.14 4.17 6.95
C PRO A 394 -12.05 5.38 7.21
N GLY A 395 -12.43 6.12 6.15
CA GLY A 395 -13.28 7.30 6.22
C GLY A 395 -12.67 8.46 5.45
N VAL A 396 -13.02 9.67 5.87
CA VAL A 396 -12.52 10.93 5.33
C VAL A 396 -11.60 11.55 6.39
N PRO A 397 -10.41 12.05 6.03
CA PRO A 397 -9.58 12.78 6.98
C PRO A 397 -10.35 13.97 7.58
N PRO A 398 -10.37 14.19 8.92
CA PRO A 398 -11.09 15.28 9.58
C PRO A 398 -10.81 16.64 8.96
N VAL A 399 -9.60 16.85 8.49
CA VAL A 399 -9.17 18.09 7.87
C VAL A 399 -9.95 18.43 6.59
N TYR A 400 -10.35 17.42 5.81
CA TYR A 400 -11.23 17.63 4.67
C TYR A 400 -12.61 18.10 5.13
N LEU A 401 -13.11 17.56 6.26
CA LEU A 401 -14.39 17.95 6.84
C LEU A 401 -14.39 19.38 7.36
N GLN A 402 -13.25 19.86 7.86
CA GLN A 402 -13.09 21.19 8.40
C GLN A 402 -12.98 22.28 7.31
N HIS A 403 -12.32 21.97 6.20
CA HIS A 403 -11.97 22.97 5.19
C HIS A 403 -12.84 22.93 3.93
N HIS A 404 -13.58 21.84 3.69
CA HIS A 404 -14.30 21.66 2.43
C HIS A 404 -15.72 21.13 2.67
N GLU A 405 -16.69 21.78 2.03
CA GLU A 405 -18.03 21.24 1.87
C GLU A 405 -18.15 20.61 0.49
N PHE A 406 -18.33 19.28 0.43
CA PHE A 406 -18.46 18.58 -0.84
C PHE A 406 -19.63 17.59 -0.83
N PRO A 407 -20.32 17.45 -1.97
CA PRO A 407 -21.37 16.45 -2.11
C PRO A 407 -20.73 15.07 -2.25
N TYR A 408 -20.53 14.39 -1.12
CA TYR A 408 -20.02 13.02 -1.11
C TYR A 408 -20.86 12.11 -2.00
N GLN A 409 -20.20 11.46 -2.95
CA GLN A 409 -20.78 10.47 -3.84
C GLN A 409 -20.38 9.08 -3.35
N PRO A 410 -21.18 8.44 -2.46
CA PRO A 410 -20.87 7.10 -1.99
C PRO A 410 -20.71 6.15 -3.17
N LEU A 411 -19.79 5.21 -3.05
CA LEU A 411 -19.64 4.15 -4.04
C LEU A 411 -20.94 3.32 -4.03
N ALA A 412 -21.54 3.18 -5.21
CA ALA A 412 -22.71 2.33 -5.39
C ALA A 412 -22.32 0.86 -5.11
N ARG A 413 -23.31 0.08 -4.70
CA ARG A 413 -23.17 -1.37 -4.55
C ARG A 413 -23.16 -2.08 -5.89
#